data_AF-A0A4S0RVS9-F1
#
_entry.id   AF-A0A4S0RVS9-F1
#
_cell.length_a   1.000
_cell.length_b   1.000
_cell.length_c   1.000
_cell.angle_alpha   90.00
_cell.angle_beta   90.00
_cell.angle_gamma   90.00
#
_symmetry.space_group_name_H-M   'P 1'
#
loop_
_entity.id
_entity.type
_entity.pdbx_description
1 polymer ?
#
loop_
_entity_poly.entity_id
_entity_poly.type
_entity_poly.pdbx_seq_one_letter_code
_entity_poly.pdbx_strand_id
1 'polypeptide(L)'
;MKIELTADEESLAEKLEFDPGKVRDHEDWKRNSELAAQLAHSILKRKAVPDHRLRYFTDPDYHPGGRNKSRRDNWVANGNSYEDILRHNNFLPYLRYFIHGPNIPKRIIDEFRQAVLDCGQVSSGDMPELTKMARRLWRESGRIYDANTFYQMALECGLNNFRAPSIHSAIRQAR
;
A
#
# COMPACT_ATOMS: atom_id res chain seq x y z
N MET A 1 8.97 5.55 2.02
CA MET A 1 8.91 6.88 2.67
C MET A 1 8.15 6.67 3.96
N LYS A 2 8.82 6.76 5.11
CA LYS A 2 8.20 6.48 6.42
C LYS A 2 7.49 7.75 6.91
N ILE A 3 6.27 7.63 7.43
CA ILE A 3 5.65 8.74 8.16
C ILE A 3 6.39 8.96 9.48
N GLU A 4 6.37 10.18 9.99
CA GLU A 4 6.87 10.45 11.34
C GLU A 4 5.92 9.81 12.36
N LEU A 5 6.48 9.03 13.29
CA LEU A 5 5.77 8.37 14.37
C LEU A 5 6.13 9.05 15.70
N THR A 6 5.17 9.15 16.60
CA THR A 6 5.44 9.56 17.99
C THR A 6 6.19 8.45 18.73
N ALA A 7 6.84 8.78 19.86
CA ALA A 7 7.57 7.78 20.65
C ALA A 7 6.69 6.57 21.04
N ASP A 8 5.44 6.80 21.41
CA ASP A 8 4.49 5.74 21.75
C ASP A 8 4.14 4.88 20.53
N GLU A 9 3.92 5.49 19.36
CA GLU A 9 3.65 4.78 18.11
C GLU A 9 4.86 3.98 17.63
N GLU A 10 6.07 4.48 17.83
CA GLU A 10 7.29 3.72 17.55
C GLU A 10 7.40 2.50 18.45
N SER A 11 7.15 2.65 19.76
CA SER A 11 7.14 1.51 20.69
C SER A 11 6.09 0.46 20.32
N LEU A 12 4.92 0.88 19.83
CA LEU A 12 3.90 -0.05 19.31
C LEU A 12 4.37 -0.73 18.03
N ALA A 13 4.92 0.02 17.07
CA ALA A 13 5.38 -0.50 15.78
C ALA A 13 6.54 -1.50 15.92
N GLU A 14 7.44 -1.30 16.90
CA GLU A 14 8.54 -2.23 17.18
C GLU A 14 8.06 -3.58 17.72
N LYS A 15 6.95 -3.60 18.46
CA LYS A 15 6.38 -4.82 19.06
C LYS A 15 5.42 -5.56 18.12
N LEU A 16 4.99 -4.88 17.06
CA LEU A 16 4.01 -5.37 16.09
C LEU A 16 4.70 -6.16 14.98
N GLU A 17 4.19 -7.35 14.69
CA GLU A 17 4.54 -8.10 13.49
C GLU A 17 3.57 -7.72 12.36
N PHE A 18 4.12 -7.16 11.28
CA PHE A 18 3.35 -6.71 10.12
C PHE A 18 3.07 -7.82 9.11
N ASP A 19 3.83 -8.92 9.15
CA ASP A 19 3.63 -10.08 8.29
C ASP A 19 2.62 -11.05 8.93
N PRO A 20 1.38 -11.15 8.40
CA PRO A 20 0.36 -12.03 8.97
C PRO A 20 0.80 -13.50 9.01
N GLY A 21 1.69 -13.94 8.11
CA GLY A 21 2.16 -15.32 8.03
C GLY A 21 3.15 -15.73 9.13
N LYS A 22 3.67 -14.75 9.89
CA LYS A 22 4.59 -14.99 11.01
C LYS A 22 3.89 -15.09 12.36
N VAL A 23 2.65 -14.64 12.44
CA VAL A 23 1.82 -14.73 13.66
C VAL A 23 1.14 -16.11 13.67
N ARG A 24 1.74 -17.07 14.39
CA ARG A 24 1.37 -18.49 14.30
C ARG A 24 0.50 -19.00 15.45
N ASP A 25 0.64 -18.40 16.64
CA ASP A 25 -0.14 -18.79 17.82
C ASP A 25 -1.38 -17.90 17.98
N HIS A 26 -2.43 -18.45 18.57
CA HIS A 26 -3.66 -17.74 18.91
C HIS A 26 -3.42 -16.60 19.90
N GLU A 27 -2.55 -16.80 20.91
CA GLU A 27 -2.22 -15.74 21.87
C GLU A 27 -1.40 -14.62 21.22
N ASP A 28 -0.44 -14.98 20.36
CA ASP A 28 0.31 -14.02 19.54
C ASP A 28 -0.63 -13.25 18.61
N TRP A 29 -1.63 -13.92 18.04
CA TRP A 29 -2.66 -13.30 17.22
C TRP A 29 -3.41 -12.23 18.00
N LYS A 30 -3.94 -12.57 19.17
CA LYS A 30 -4.71 -11.64 20.00
C LYS A 30 -3.86 -10.43 20.41
N ARG A 31 -2.61 -10.65 20.82
CA ARG A 31 -1.68 -9.57 21.16
C ARG A 31 -1.39 -8.68 19.96
N ASN A 32 -1.06 -9.27 18.81
CA ASN A 32 -0.68 -8.53 17.61
C ASN A 32 -1.86 -7.73 17.04
N SER A 33 -3.06 -8.30 17.06
CA SER A 33 -4.31 -7.64 16.66
C SER A 33 -4.59 -6.40 17.50
N GLU A 34 -4.37 -6.45 18.81
CA GLU A 34 -4.61 -5.31 19.68
C GLU A 34 -3.53 -4.22 19.50
N LEU A 35 -2.27 -4.60 19.32
CA LEU A 35 -1.19 -3.66 18.96
C LEU A 35 -1.49 -2.95 17.62
N ALA A 36 -1.98 -3.71 16.63
CA ALA A 36 -2.32 -3.17 15.32
C ALA A 36 -3.44 -2.14 15.42
N ALA A 37 -4.49 -2.45 16.18
CA ALA A 37 -5.60 -1.54 16.40
C ALA A 37 -5.18 -0.27 17.14
N GLN A 38 -4.39 -0.38 18.21
CA GLN A 38 -3.88 0.78 18.96
C GLN A 38 -3.03 1.69 18.07
N LEU A 39 -2.10 1.10 17.31
CA LEU A 39 -1.24 1.87 16.40
C LEU A 39 -2.06 2.53 15.30
N ALA A 40 -2.97 1.80 14.65
CA ALA A 40 -3.83 2.31 13.60
C ALA A 40 -4.72 3.47 14.10
N HIS A 41 -5.31 3.33 15.29
CA HIS A 41 -6.09 4.40 15.92
C HIS A 41 -5.28 5.66 16.13
N SER A 42 -4.08 5.54 16.71
CA SER A 42 -3.22 6.68 16.99
C SER A 42 -2.86 7.45 15.70
N ILE A 43 -2.38 6.74 14.67
CA ILE A 43 -1.95 7.38 13.43
C ILE A 43 -3.12 7.98 12.64
N LEU A 44 -4.28 7.32 12.63
CA LEU A 44 -5.47 7.80 11.90
C LEU A 44 -6.11 8.99 12.62
N LYS A 45 -6.19 8.96 13.96
CA LYS A 45 -6.75 10.05 14.77
C LYS A 45 -6.01 11.37 14.55
N ARG A 46 -4.68 11.34 14.44
CA ARG A 46 -3.87 12.54 14.16
C ARG A 46 -3.69 12.84 12.66
N LYS A 47 -4.35 12.08 11.78
CA LYS A 47 -4.26 12.24 10.31
C LYS A 47 -2.82 12.17 9.76
N ALA A 48 -2.01 11.27 10.33
CA ALA A 48 -0.60 11.10 9.94
C ALA A 48 -0.41 10.47 8.56
N VAL A 49 -1.41 9.72 8.10
CA VAL A 49 -1.34 8.92 6.88
C VAL A 49 -1.52 9.84 5.66
N PRO A 50 -0.59 9.84 4.69
CA PRO A 50 -0.76 10.59 3.45
C PRO A 50 -2.07 10.23 2.73
N ASP A 51 -2.74 11.23 2.15
CA ASP A 51 -4.07 11.09 1.55
C ASP A 51 -4.15 9.96 0.51
N HIS A 52 -3.16 9.87 -0.39
CA HIS A 52 -3.14 8.83 -1.43
C HIS A 52 -3.05 7.40 -0.85
N ARG A 53 -2.41 7.23 0.32
CA ARG A 53 -2.35 5.93 1.01
C ARG A 53 -3.68 5.60 1.65
N LEU A 54 -4.35 6.59 2.23
CA LEU A 54 -5.69 6.39 2.80
C LEU A 54 -6.71 6.05 1.71
N ARG A 55 -6.66 6.75 0.56
CA ARG A 55 -7.50 6.46 -0.61
C ARG A 55 -7.26 5.08 -1.19
N TYR A 56 -6.01 4.59 -1.23
CA TYR A 56 -5.72 3.21 -1.61
C TYR A 56 -6.58 2.19 -0.84
N PHE A 57 -6.92 2.45 0.42
CA PHE A 57 -7.80 1.58 1.20
C PHE A 57 -9.29 1.94 1.09
N THR A 58 -9.62 3.23 1.08
CA THR A 58 -10.99 3.74 1.29
C THR A 58 -11.71 4.19 0.03
N ASP A 59 -11.00 4.41 -1.06
CA ASP A 59 -11.54 4.99 -2.30
C ASP A 59 -11.67 3.91 -3.39
N PRO A 60 -12.88 3.68 -3.94
CA PRO A 60 -13.09 2.76 -5.06
C PRO A 60 -12.25 3.06 -6.30
N ASP A 61 -11.96 4.33 -6.58
CA ASP A 61 -11.16 4.73 -7.75
C ASP A 61 -9.69 4.33 -7.61
N TYR A 62 -9.25 4.07 -6.38
CA TYR A 62 -7.90 3.61 -6.06
C TYR A 62 -7.81 2.09 -5.89
N HIS A 63 -8.83 1.36 -6.34
CA HIS A 63 -8.86 -0.10 -6.32
C HIS A 63 -9.00 -0.67 -7.75
N PRO A 64 -7.89 -0.72 -8.53
CA PRO A 64 -7.91 -1.32 -9.86
C PRO A 64 -8.47 -2.74 -9.84
N GLY A 65 -9.59 -2.96 -10.55
CA GLY A 65 -10.30 -4.25 -10.57
C GLY A 65 -11.33 -4.45 -9.44
N GLY A 66 -11.52 -3.46 -8.58
CA GLY A 66 -12.44 -3.49 -7.43
C GLY A 66 -13.93 -3.42 -7.76
N ARG A 67 -14.32 -3.32 -9.04
CA ARG A 67 -15.73 -3.26 -9.49
C ARG A 67 -16.56 -2.20 -8.74
N ASN A 68 -16.06 -0.97 -8.68
CA ASN A 68 -16.65 0.17 -7.97
C ASN A 68 -16.74 0.00 -6.43
N LYS A 69 -15.94 -0.90 -5.85
CA LYS A 69 -15.78 -1.05 -4.40
C LYS A 69 -14.36 -0.75 -3.99
N SER A 70 -14.19 0.01 -2.92
CA SER A 70 -12.90 0.19 -2.26
C SER A 70 -12.44 -1.11 -1.60
N ARG A 71 -11.19 -1.13 -1.12
CA ARG A 71 -10.73 -2.27 -0.33
C ARG A 71 -11.50 -2.38 0.97
N ARG A 72 -11.81 -1.24 1.62
CA ARG A 72 -12.67 -1.15 2.82
C ARG A 72 -14.08 -1.69 2.59
N ASP A 73 -14.71 -1.39 1.46
CA ASP A 73 -16.09 -1.83 1.20
C ASP A 73 -16.22 -3.36 1.17
N ASN A 74 -15.17 -4.07 0.75
CA ASN A 74 -15.15 -5.53 0.80
C ASN A 74 -15.19 -6.07 2.24
N TRP A 75 -14.60 -5.36 3.19
CA TRP A 75 -14.65 -5.74 4.61
C TRP A 75 -16.03 -5.51 5.21
N VAL A 76 -16.61 -4.34 4.91
CA VAL A 76 -17.96 -3.97 5.36
C VAL A 76 -18.99 -4.92 4.79
N ALA A 77 -18.87 -5.29 3.50
CA ALA A 77 -19.73 -6.29 2.87
C ALA A 77 -19.63 -7.68 3.52
N ASN A 78 -18.48 -8.00 4.13
CA ASN A 78 -18.28 -9.23 4.90
C ASN A 78 -18.70 -9.08 6.38
N GLY A 79 -19.38 -8.00 6.75
CA GLY A 79 -19.92 -7.79 8.10
C GLY A 79 -18.92 -7.27 9.13
N ASN A 80 -17.72 -6.85 8.73
CA ASN A 80 -16.72 -6.33 9.66
C ASN A 80 -17.03 -4.88 10.02
N SER A 81 -17.06 -4.57 11.31
CA SER A 81 -17.07 -3.18 11.78
C SER A 81 -15.70 -2.52 11.56
N TYR A 82 -15.62 -1.21 11.76
CA TYR A 82 -14.34 -0.50 11.68
C TYR A 82 -13.32 -1.04 12.69
N GLU A 83 -13.77 -1.31 13.92
CA GLU A 83 -12.95 -1.88 14.98
C GLU A 83 -12.43 -3.28 14.65
N ASP A 84 -13.28 -4.10 14.01
CA ASP A 84 -12.90 -5.45 13.59
C ASP A 84 -11.82 -5.38 12.51
N ILE A 85 -11.96 -4.47 11.54
CA ILE A 85 -10.98 -4.26 10.47
C ILE A 85 -9.60 -3.95 11.07
N LEU A 86 -9.52 -3.01 12.01
CA LEU A 86 -8.23 -2.58 12.57
C LEU A 86 -7.54 -3.68 13.39
N ARG A 87 -8.31 -4.60 13.98
CA ARG A 87 -7.80 -5.78 14.70
C ARG A 87 -7.54 -6.97 13.79
N HIS A 88 -7.88 -6.91 12.51
CA HIS A 88 -7.78 -8.08 11.65
C HIS A 88 -6.37 -8.25 11.08
N ASN A 89 -5.84 -9.48 11.09
CA ASN A 89 -4.51 -9.76 10.52
C ASN A 89 -4.34 -9.33 9.04
N ASN A 90 -5.35 -9.59 8.20
CA ASN A 90 -5.35 -9.11 6.80
C ASN A 90 -5.38 -7.57 6.67
N PHE A 91 -5.52 -6.81 7.76
CA PHE A 91 -5.33 -5.36 7.76
C PHE A 91 -3.86 -4.93 7.91
N LEU A 92 -3.00 -5.78 8.49
CA LEU A 92 -1.58 -5.49 8.70
C LEU A 92 -0.84 -5.02 7.44
N PRO A 93 -1.06 -5.59 6.24
CA PRO A 93 -0.44 -5.07 5.01
C PRO A 93 -0.85 -3.63 4.68
N TYR A 94 -2.09 -3.23 4.97
CA TYR A 94 -2.55 -1.85 4.78
C TYR A 94 -1.91 -0.92 5.80
N LEU A 95 -1.87 -1.32 7.07
CA LEU A 95 -1.21 -0.56 8.13
C LEU A 95 0.28 -0.37 7.84
N ARG A 96 0.96 -1.43 7.38
CA ARG A 96 2.36 -1.37 6.93
C ARG A 96 2.52 -0.35 5.80
N TYR A 97 1.63 -0.38 4.80
CA TYR A 97 1.67 0.57 3.69
C TYR A 97 1.46 2.01 4.17
N PHE A 98 0.50 2.24 5.07
CA PHE A 98 0.24 3.56 5.65
C PHE A 98 1.49 4.15 6.31
N ILE A 99 2.25 3.34 7.04
CA ILE A 99 3.43 3.78 7.79
C ILE A 99 4.66 3.88 6.89
N HIS A 100 5.01 2.79 6.20
CA HIS A 100 6.32 2.65 5.52
C HIS A 100 6.27 2.96 4.02
N GLY A 101 5.08 2.99 3.43
CA GLY A 101 4.89 2.99 1.99
C GLY A 101 5.09 1.59 1.37
N PRO A 102 5.31 1.50 0.06
CA PRO A 102 5.30 0.24 -0.69
C PRO A 102 6.41 -0.68 -0.19
N ASN A 103 6.12 -1.99 -0.13
CA ASN A 103 7.09 -2.99 0.29
C ASN A 103 8.05 -3.37 -0.86
N ILE A 104 8.80 -2.40 -1.37
CA ILE A 104 9.74 -2.57 -2.48
C ILE A 104 11.03 -1.77 -2.22
N PRO A 105 12.21 -2.25 -2.66
CA PRO A 105 13.48 -1.57 -2.41
C PRO A 105 13.47 -0.12 -2.89
N LYS A 106 14.05 0.77 -2.07
CA LYS A 106 14.11 2.21 -2.35
C LYS A 106 14.71 2.50 -3.72
N ARG A 107 15.72 1.75 -4.14
CA ARG A 107 16.33 1.86 -5.49
C ARG A 107 15.29 1.77 -6.61
N ILE A 108 14.37 0.82 -6.54
CA ILE A 108 13.33 0.63 -7.56
C ILE A 108 12.36 1.80 -7.57
N ILE A 109 11.98 2.29 -6.38
CA ILE A 109 11.11 3.47 -6.22
C ILE A 109 11.79 4.70 -6.82
N ASP A 110 13.06 4.95 -6.47
CA ASP A 110 13.81 6.11 -6.93
C ASP A 110 14.00 6.09 -8.44
N GLU A 111 14.32 4.93 -9.01
CA GLU A 111 14.49 4.76 -10.46
C GLU A 111 13.18 5.03 -11.21
N PHE A 112 12.05 4.49 -10.73
CA PHE A 112 10.74 4.78 -11.31
C PHE A 112 10.32 6.24 -11.10
N ARG A 113 10.61 6.82 -9.94
CA ARG A 113 10.34 8.24 -9.65
C ARG A 113 11.07 9.16 -10.60
N GLN A 114 12.34 8.88 -10.89
CA GLN A 114 13.11 9.70 -11.82
C GLN A 114 12.44 9.73 -13.20
N ALA A 115 12.00 8.58 -13.72
CA ALA A 115 11.30 8.54 -14.98
C ALA A 115 9.97 9.30 -14.98
N VAL A 116 9.23 9.28 -13.86
CA VAL A 116 8.01 10.11 -13.72
C VAL A 116 8.36 11.60 -13.72
N LEU A 117 9.46 12.00 -13.09
CA LEU A 117 9.95 13.38 -13.07
C LEU A 117 10.44 13.84 -14.45
N ASP A 118 11.11 12.96 -15.20
CA ASP A 118 11.61 13.25 -16.55
C ASP A 118 10.48 13.54 -17.55
N CYS A 119 9.27 13.04 -17.29
CA CYS A 119 8.07 13.40 -18.06
C CYS A 119 7.54 14.81 -17.73
N GLY A 120 7.99 15.44 -16.64
CA GLY A 120 7.40 16.68 -16.12
C GLY A 120 5.92 16.48 -15.74
N GLN A 121 5.02 17.06 -16.52
CA GLN A 121 3.59 16.76 -16.39
C GLN A 121 3.26 15.49 -17.18
N VAL A 122 3.21 14.35 -16.48
CA VAL A 122 2.83 13.07 -17.09
C VAL A 122 1.54 13.23 -17.90
N SER A 123 1.55 12.75 -19.12
CA SER A 123 0.42 12.71 -20.06
C SER A 123 0.08 11.27 -20.45
N SER A 124 -0.99 11.07 -21.23
CA SER A 124 -1.29 9.74 -21.77
C SER A 124 -0.21 9.21 -22.71
N GLY A 125 0.56 10.11 -23.36
CA GLY A 125 1.66 9.73 -24.26
C GLY A 125 2.88 9.14 -23.55
N ASP A 126 3.05 9.43 -22.26
CA ASP A 126 4.18 8.94 -21.45
C ASP A 126 3.94 7.54 -20.87
N MET A 127 2.66 7.15 -20.75
CA MET A 127 2.26 5.89 -20.12
C MET A 127 2.86 4.63 -20.76
N PRO A 128 3.03 4.52 -22.09
CA PRO A 128 3.74 3.39 -22.71
C PRO A 128 5.16 3.21 -22.18
N GLU A 129 5.95 4.28 -22.05
CA GLU A 129 7.32 4.18 -21.54
C GLU A 129 7.35 3.92 -20.04
N LEU A 130 6.49 4.57 -19.25
CA LEU A 130 6.38 4.30 -17.80
C LEU A 130 5.95 2.86 -17.51
N THR A 131 4.99 2.30 -18.26
CA THR A 131 4.56 0.90 -18.10
C THR A 131 5.65 -0.08 -18.53
N LYS A 132 6.37 0.20 -19.62
CA LYS A 132 7.53 -0.57 -20.07
C LYS A 132 8.64 -0.57 -19.01
N MET A 133 8.92 0.58 -18.40
CA MET A 133 9.88 0.71 -17.32
C MET A 133 9.45 -0.06 -16.07
N ALA A 134 8.19 0.05 -15.65
CA ALA A 134 7.67 -0.72 -14.52
C ALA A 134 7.82 -2.24 -14.75
N ARG A 135 7.49 -2.72 -15.97
CA ARG A 135 7.71 -4.13 -16.35
C ARG A 135 9.18 -4.54 -16.33
N ARG A 136 10.09 -3.67 -16.77
CA ARG A 136 11.54 -3.92 -16.70
C ARG A 136 11.98 -4.09 -15.24
N LEU A 137 11.66 -3.12 -14.38
CA LEU A 137 11.98 -3.16 -12.95
C LEU A 137 11.42 -4.40 -12.26
N TRP A 138 10.18 -4.79 -12.57
CA TRP A 138 9.57 -6.00 -12.03
C TRP A 138 10.27 -7.30 -12.47
N ARG A 139 10.77 -7.35 -13.72
CA ARG A 139 11.56 -8.50 -14.19
C ARG A 139 12.94 -8.55 -13.53
N GLU A 140 13.61 -7.40 -13.44
CA GLU A 140 14.93 -7.28 -12.79
C GLU A 140 14.88 -7.63 -11.30
N SER A 141 13.75 -7.38 -10.63
CA SER A 141 13.53 -7.84 -9.26
C SER A 141 13.23 -9.33 -9.13
N GLY A 142 13.36 -10.13 -10.19
CA GLY A 142 13.04 -11.56 -10.16
C GLY A 142 11.54 -11.86 -10.04
N ARG A 143 10.65 -10.90 -10.37
CA ARG A 143 9.18 -11.04 -10.33
C ARG A 143 8.60 -11.37 -8.95
N ILE A 144 9.32 -11.02 -7.88
CA ILE A 144 8.90 -11.33 -6.49
C ILE A 144 7.79 -10.40 -5.95
N TYR A 145 7.60 -9.22 -6.54
CA TYR A 145 6.59 -8.25 -6.13
C TYR A 145 5.30 -8.39 -6.94
N ASP A 146 4.16 -8.13 -6.32
CA ASP A 146 2.86 -8.19 -6.97
C ASP A 146 2.49 -6.85 -7.65
N ALA A 147 1.39 -6.87 -8.42
CA ALA A 147 0.88 -5.69 -9.10
C ALA A 147 0.44 -4.59 -8.12
N ASN A 148 -0.05 -4.95 -6.92
CA ASN A 148 -0.44 -3.97 -5.91
C ASN A 148 0.78 -3.21 -5.36
N THR A 149 1.90 -3.88 -5.16
CA THR A 149 3.15 -3.25 -4.69
C THR A 149 3.64 -2.21 -5.71
N PHE A 150 3.57 -2.53 -7.01
CA PHE A 150 3.89 -1.58 -8.08
C PHE A 150 2.87 -0.45 -8.21
N TYR A 151 1.59 -0.73 -7.95
CA TYR A 151 0.56 0.30 -7.89
C TYR A 151 0.79 1.28 -6.74
N GLN A 152 1.10 0.78 -5.54
CA GLN A 152 1.49 1.59 -4.40
C GLN A 152 2.71 2.46 -4.70
N MET A 153 3.74 1.91 -5.37
CA MET A 153 4.89 2.68 -5.84
C MET A 153 4.49 3.79 -6.81
N ALA A 154 3.62 3.51 -7.78
CA ALA A 154 3.12 4.52 -8.71
C ALA A 154 2.45 5.70 -7.97
N LEU A 155 1.64 5.41 -6.95
CA LEU A 155 1.02 6.44 -6.10
C LEU A 155 2.07 7.27 -5.34
N GLU A 156 3.10 6.64 -4.76
CA GLU A 156 4.21 7.33 -4.08
C GLU A 156 5.09 8.17 -5.02
N CYS A 157 5.03 7.91 -6.32
CA CYS A 157 5.71 8.69 -7.35
C CYS A 157 4.81 9.78 -7.95
N GLY A 158 3.60 9.99 -7.40
CA GLY A 158 2.71 11.09 -7.78
C GLY A 158 1.74 10.77 -8.92
N LEU A 159 1.65 9.50 -9.37
CA LEU A 159 0.60 9.10 -10.30
C LEU A 159 -0.75 9.02 -9.57
N ASN A 160 -1.79 9.56 -10.19
CA ASN A 160 -3.15 9.56 -9.64
C ASN A 160 -3.96 8.31 -10.05
N ASN A 161 -5.22 8.26 -9.61
CA ASN A 161 -6.19 7.20 -9.93
C ASN A 161 -6.43 7.00 -11.44
N PHE A 162 -6.11 7.96 -12.31
CA PHE A 162 -6.24 7.77 -13.76
C PHE A 162 -5.04 7.05 -14.40
N ARG A 163 -3.83 7.24 -13.85
CA ARG A 163 -2.58 6.75 -14.47
C ARG A 163 -1.95 5.57 -13.74
N ALA A 164 -1.99 5.58 -12.42
CA ALA A 164 -1.47 4.48 -11.62
C ALA A 164 -2.08 3.10 -11.98
N PRO A 165 -3.38 2.97 -12.35
CA PRO A 165 -3.94 1.67 -12.75
C PRO A 165 -3.29 1.06 -14.00
N SER A 166 -2.70 1.86 -14.89
CA SER A 166 -1.96 1.35 -16.05
C SER A 166 -0.71 0.60 -15.62
N ILE A 167 -0.01 1.07 -14.58
CA ILE A 167 1.15 0.38 -13.99
C ILE A 167 0.71 -0.96 -13.38
N HIS A 168 -0.38 -0.95 -12.60
CA HIS A 168 -0.96 -2.18 -12.05
C HIS A 168 -1.30 -3.20 -13.14
N SER A 169 -2.03 -2.77 -14.17
CA SER A 169 -2.44 -3.60 -15.30
C SER A 169 -1.24 -4.13 -16.08
N ALA A 170 -0.21 -3.31 -16.27
CA ALA A 170 1.00 -3.71 -16.98
C ALA A 170 1.73 -4.86 -16.29
N ILE A 171 1.81 -4.85 -14.96
CA ILE A 171 2.41 -5.96 -14.18
C ILE A 171 1.49 -7.18 -14.18
N ARG A 172 0.19 -7.00 -13.96
CA ARG A 172 -0.78 -8.11 -13.94
C ARG A 172 -0.82 -8.89 -15.26
N GLN A 173 -0.69 -8.22 -16.40
CA GLN A 173 -0.66 -8.85 -17.72
C GLN A 173 0.68 -9.53 -18.06
N ALA A 174 1.76 -9.15 -17.38
CA ALA A 174 3.10 -9.68 -17.64
C ALA A 174 3.46 -10.90 -16.77
N ARG A 175 2.61 -11.21 -15.79
CA ARG A 175 2.71 -12.36 -14.88
C ARG A 175 2.12 -13.61 -15.51
#